data_AF-A0A7W6GP53-F1
#
_entry.id   AF-A0A7W6GP53-F1
#
_cell.length_a   1.000
_cell.length_b   1.000
_cell.length_c   1.000
_cell.angle_alpha   90.00
_cell.angle_beta   90.00
_cell.angle_gamma   90.00
#
_symmetry.space_group_name_H-M   'P 1'
#
loop_
_entity.id
_entity.type
_entity.pdbx_description
1 polymer ?
#
loop_
_entity_poly.entity_id
_entity_poly.type
_entity_poly.pdbx_seq_one_letter_code
_entity_poly.pdbx_strand_id
1 'polypeptide(L)'
;MNHPALPENFAFLAPFVATWGDLHTQDERYRRRQELPQGELEAFHAALAPRLEEVFTHLDQFDPQALPEAEALLFRVVLGLTEASQAVEIFGQPRVPYAPFPHSVAMEWVGYQPH
;
A
#
# COMPACT_ATOMS: atom_id res chain seq x y z
N MET A 1 -8.26 13.88 -7.26
CA MET A 1 -8.84 14.55 -6.08
C MET A 1 -7.81 15.48 -5.48
N ASN A 2 -8.19 16.39 -4.56
CA ASN A 2 -7.24 17.24 -3.86
C ASN A 2 -6.89 16.56 -2.53
N HIS A 3 -5.69 16.00 -2.42
CA HIS A 3 -5.21 15.37 -1.19
C HIS A 3 -4.73 16.41 -0.18
N PRO A 4 -4.85 16.17 1.14
CA PRO A 4 -4.09 16.95 2.11
C PRO A 4 -2.59 16.76 1.86
N ALA A 5 -1.77 17.68 2.36
CA ALA A 5 -0.34 17.47 2.36
C ALA A 5 0.01 16.29 3.28
N LEU A 6 0.95 15.44 2.86
CA LEU A 6 1.56 14.46 3.76
C LEU A 6 2.33 15.19 4.87
N PRO A 7 2.53 14.55 6.04
CA PRO A 7 3.40 15.11 7.06
C PRO A 7 4.80 15.36 6.48
N GLU A 8 5.45 16.45 6.89
CA GLU A 8 6.67 16.98 6.25
C GLU A 8 7.78 15.91 6.12
N ASN A 9 7.97 15.10 7.16
CA ASN A 9 8.97 14.01 7.18
C ASN A 9 8.75 12.93 6.10
N PHE A 10 7.53 12.86 5.55
CA PHE A 10 7.09 11.89 4.55
C PHE A 10 6.69 12.54 3.21
N ALA A 11 7.01 13.82 3.00
CA ALA A 11 6.72 14.54 1.77
C ALA A 11 7.34 13.88 0.51
N PHE A 12 8.40 13.09 0.67
CA PHE A 12 9.01 12.30 -0.41
C PHE A 12 8.05 11.28 -1.04
N LEU A 13 6.96 10.90 -0.34
CA LEU A 13 5.93 10.01 -0.87
C LEU A 13 4.86 10.72 -1.72
N ALA A 14 4.91 12.06 -1.81
CA ALA A 14 3.94 12.83 -2.59
C ALA A 14 3.73 12.34 -4.04
N PRO A 15 4.77 11.90 -4.79
CA PRO A 15 4.58 11.35 -6.14
C PRO A 15 3.68 10.11 -6.19
N PHE A 16 3.57 9.35 -5.10
CA PHE A 16 2.82 8.11 -5.04
C PHE A 16 1.39 8.28 -4.51
N VAL A 17 1.05 9.47 -4.02
CA VAL A 17 -0.27 9.80 -3.45
C VAL A 17 -1.38 9.64 -4.49
N ALA A 18 -1.18 10.06 -5.73
CA ALA A 18 -2.17 9.87 -6.80
C ALA A 18 -2.42 8.39 -7.11
N THR A 19 -1.43 7.53 -6.85
CA THR A 19 -1.50 6.09 -7.13
C THR A 19 -2.16 5.33 -5.98
N TRP A 20 -1.83 5.64 -4.72
CA TRP A 20 -2.24 4.83 -3.56
C TRP A 20 -3.18 5.55 -2.59
N GLY A 21 -3.17 6.88 -2.57
CA GLY A 21 -3.83 7.71 -1.56
C GLY A 21 -5.37 7.69 -1.60
N ASP A 22 -5.96 7.30 -2.73
CA ASP A 22 -7.41 7.18 -2.92
C ASP A 22 -7.91 5.72 -2.83
N LEU A 23 -7.04 4.76 -2.50
CA LEU A 23 -7.39 3.34 -2.43
C LEU A 23 -7.71 2.97 -0.98
N HIS A 24 -8.98 2.71 -0.71
CA HIS A 24 -9.50 2.50 0.64
C HIS A 24 -9.55 1.03 1.04
N THR A 25 -9.59 0.12 0.06
CA THR A 25 -9.71 -1.32 0.28
C THR A 25 -8.47 -2.08 -0.20
N GLN A 26 -8.26 -3.28 0.35
CA GLN A 26 -7.21 -4.17 -0.14
C GLN A 26 -7.41 -4.51 -1.62
N ASP A 27 -8.64 -4.79 -2.03
CA ASP A 27 -8.99 -5.17 -3.40
C ASP A 27 -8.69 -4.06 -4.42
N GLU A 28 -8.93 -2.79 -4.08
CA GLU A 28 -8.53 -1.64 -4.91
C GLU A 28 -7.00 -1.56 -5.09
N ARG A 29 -6.22 -1.73 -4.00
CA ARG A 29 -4.75 -1.75 -4.08
C ARG A 29 -4.25 -2.95 -4.89
N TYR A 30 -4.87 -4.11 -4.69
CA TYR A 30 -4.57 -5.33 -5.40
C TYR A 30 -4.79 -5.18 -6.92
N ARG A 31 -5.92 -4.61 -7.33
CA ARG A 31 -6.19 -4.31 -8.75
C ARG A 31 -5.21 -3.28 -9.29
N ARG A 32 -4.96 -2.20 -8.53
CA ARG A 32 -4.00 -1.16 -8.93
C ARG A 32 -2.61 -1.75 -9.21
N ARG A 33 -2.10 -2.63 -8.34
CA ARG A 33 -0.82 -3.31 -8.56
C ARG A 33 -0.76 -4.02 -9.91
N GLN A 34 -1.82 -4.73 -10.30
CA GLN A 34 -1.87 -5.49 -11.55
C GLN A 34 -1.86 -4.62 -12.83
N GLU A 35 -2.18 -3.33 -12.70
CA GLU A 35 -2.23 -2.34 -13.78
C GLU A 35 -0.93 -1.54 -13.91
N LEU A 36 -0.15 -1.41 -12.83
CA LEU A 36 1.05 -0.59 -12.81
C LEU A 36 2.23 -1.27 -13.54
N PRO A 37 3.09 -0.48 -14.21
CA PRO A 37 4.38 -0.95 -14.68
C PRO A 37 5.26 -1.43 -13.52
N GLN A 38 6.04 -2.49 -13.75
CA GLN A 38 6.95 -3.05 -12.74
C GLN A 38 7.91 -1.99 -12.19
N GLY A 39 8.49 -1.14 -13.05
CA GLY A 39 9.42 -0.09 -12.62
C GLY A 39 8.79 0.97 -11.70
N GLU A 40 7.48 1.22 -11.80
CA GLU A 40 6.79 2.13 -10.87
C GLU A 40 6.62 1.48 -9.49
N LEU A 41 6.33 0.18 -9.45
CA LEU A 41 6.27 -0.60 -8.20
C LEU A 41 7.64 -0.66 -7.51
N GLU A 42 8.70 -0.88 -8.28
CA GLU A 42 10.09 -0.88 -7.79
C GLU A 42 10.50 0.50 -7.25
N ALA A 43 10.16 1.59 -7.95
CA ALA A 43 10.47 2.94 -7.49
C ALA A 43 9.74 3.28 -6.18
N PHE A 44 8.46 2.89 -6.07
CA PHE A 44 7.70 3.09 -4.84
C PHE A 44 8.24 2.25 -3.68
N HIS A 45 8.53 0.96 -3.93
CA HIS A 45 9.12 0.06 -2.95
C HIS A 45 10.47 0.59 -2.44
N ALA A 46 11.39 0.97 -3.34
CA ALA A 46 12.69 1.49 -2.98
C ALA A 46 12.62 2.79 -2.17
N ALA A 47 11.62 3.65 -2.43
CA ALA A 47 11.42 4.88 -1.69
C ALA A 47 10.92 4.63 -0.26
N LEU A 48 9.98 3.69 -0.08
CA LEU A 48 9.26 3.53 1.19
C LEU A 48 9.79 2.40 2.07
N ALA A 49 10.15 1.24 1.52
CA ALA A 49 10.53 0.06 2.30
C ALA A 49 11.65 0.33 3.32
N PRO A 50 12.73 1.08 2.99
CA PRO A 50 13.80 1.37 3.96
C PRO A 50 13.36 2.28 5.12
N ARG A 51 12.25 3.00 4.98
CA ARG A 51 11.73 3.99 5.94
C ARG A 51 10.42 3.56 6.59
N LEU A 52 9.99 2.30 6.39
CA LEU A 52 8.72 1.80 6.89
C LEU A 52 8.61 1.89 8.42
N GLU A 53 9.70 1.61 9.13
CA GLU A 53 9.77 1.72 10.58
C GLU A 53 9.57 3.17 11.07
N GLU A 54 10.13 4.16 10.37
CA GLU A 54 9.92 5.58 10.68
C GLU A 54 8.44 5.97 10.53
N VAL A 55 7.77 5.45 9.49
CA VAL A 55 6.35 5.70 9.27
C VAL A 55 5.50 5.10 10.39
N PHE A 56 5.75 3.84 10.77
CA PHE A 56 4.99 3.23 11.87
C PHE A 56 5.27 3.93 13.20
N THR A 57 6.53 4.27 13.50
CA THR A 57 6.88 5.05 14.70
C THR A 57 6.15 6.40 14.76
N HIS A 58 5.89 7.02 13.60
CA HIS A 58 5.08 8.23 13.54
C HIS A 58 3.58 7.93 13.73
N LEU A 59 3.03 6.95 13.03
CA LEU A 59 1.61 6.60 13.10
C LEU A 59 1.18 6.05 14.47
N ASP A 60 2.08 5.39 15.21
CA ASP A 60 1.84 4.86 16.56
C ASP A 60 1.59 5.96 17.60
N GLN A 61 1.82 7.23 17.26
CA GLN A 61 1.54 8.38 18.13
C GLN A 61 0.07 8.80 18.10
N PHE A 62 -0.74 8.23 17.22
CA PHE A 62 -2.13 8.61 16.98
C PHE A 62 -3.11 7.48 17.30
N ASP A 63 -4.37 7.84 17.54
CA ASP A 63 -5.44 6.85 17.64
C ASP A 63 -5.77 6.30 16.23
N PRO A 64 -5.65 4.99 15.99
CA PRO A 64 -5.93 4.39 14.68
C PRO A 64 -7.39 4.55 14.23
N GLN A 65 -8.32 4.79 15.15
CA GLN A 65 -9.73 5.04 14.84
C GLN A 65 -10.02 6.52 14.54
N ALA A 66 -9.07 7.42 14.77
CA ALA A 66 -9.25 8.86 14.65
C ALA A 66 -7.98 9.58 14.13
N LEU A 67 -7.38 9.05 13.06
CA LEU A 67 -6.23 9.67 12.41
C LEU A 67 -6.59 11.05 11.83
N PRO A 68 -5.75 12.09 12.01
CA PRO A 68 -5.89 13.33 11.26
C PRO A 68 -5.68 13.08 9.76
N GLU A 69 -6.13 14.03 8.93
CA GLU A 69 -6.28 13.81 7.48
C GLU A 69 -4.96 13.45 6.77
N ALA A 70 -3.85 14.08 7.18
CA ALA A 70 -2.52 13.85 6.62
C ALA A 70 -1.98 12.46 6.97
N GLU A 71 -2.15 12.02 8.21
CA GLU A 71 -1.74 10.71 8.71
C GLU A 71 -2.64 9.60 8.14
N ALA A 72 -3.94 9.86 7.99
CA ALA A 72 -4.85 8.96 7.30
C ALA A 72 -4.44 8.77 5.83
N LEU A 73 -4.00 9.83 5.16
CA LEU A 73 -3.44 9.73 3.80
C LEU A 73 -2.14 8.94 3.79
N LEU A 74 -1.20 9.25 4.69
CA LEU A 74 0.08 8.53 4.83
C LEU A 74 -0.17 7.04 5.04
N PHE A 75 -1.09 6.69 5.95
CA PHE A 75 -1.45 5.31 6.22
C PHE A 75 -1.95 4.59 4.96
N ARG A 76 -2.87 5.20 4.19
CA ARG A 76 -3.36 4.61 2.93
C ARG A 76 -2.25 4.43 1.90
N VAL A 77 -1.35 5.41 1.75
CA VAL A 77 -0.19 5.28 0.86
C VAL A 77 0.70 4.11 1.29
N VAL A 78 1.00 3.99 2.59
CA VAL A 78 1.86 2.92 3.11
C VAL A 78 1.24 1.53 2.96
N LEU A 79 -0.09 1.40 3.04
CA LEU A 79 -0.77 0.13 2.73
C LEU A 79 -0.58 -0.33 1.27
N GLY A 80 -0.20 0.57 0.37
CA GLY A 80 0.23 0.22 -0.99
C GLY A 80 1.51 -0.60 -1.01
N LEU A 81 2.39 -0.44 0.00
CA LEU A 81 3.67 -1.13 0.05
C LEU A 81 3.48 -2.64 0.12
N THR A 82 2.47 -3.12 0.85
CA THR A 82 2.15 -4.55 0.90
C THR A 82 1.98 -5.12 -0.51
N GLU A 83 1.28 -4.40 -1.40
CA GLU A 83 1.08 -4.83 -2.77
C GLU A 83 2.34 -4.70 -3.62
N ALA A 84 3.07 -3.59 -3.50
CA ALA A 84 4.32 -3.40 -4.24
C ALA A 84 5.37 -4.47 -3.87
N SER A 85 5.52 -4.82 -2.59
CA SER A 85 6.41 -5.89 -2.12
C SER A 85 6.05 -7.25 -2.71
N GLN A 86 4.76 -7.58 -2.86
CA GLN A 86 4.38 -8.84 -3.54
C GLN A 86 4.89 -8.88 -4.99
N ALA A 87 4.76 -7.79 -5.73
CA ALA A 87 5.27 -7.72 -7.10
C ALA A 87 6.80 -7.72 -7.17
N VAL A 88 7.47 -6.94 -6.31
CA VAL A 88 8.92 -6.70 -6.36
C VAL A 88 9.71 -7.86 -5.76
N GLU A 89 9.32 -8.34 -4.58
CA GLU A 89 10.11 -9.30 -3.81
C GLU A 89 9.72 -10.75 -4.08
N ILE A 90 8.45 -11.01 -4.44
CA ILE A 90 7.91 -12.37 -4.55
C ILE A 90 7.74 -12.80 -6.00
N PHE A 91 7.03 -12.01 -6.82
CA PHE A 91 6.68 -12.41 -8.18
C PHE A 91 7.70 -11.96 -9.23
N GLY A 92 8.42 -10.87 -9.00
CA GLY A 92 9.24 -10.19 -10.01
C GLY A 92 8.41 -9.57 -11.15
N GLN A 93 7.10 -9.43 -10.97
CA GLN A 93 6.16 -8.85 -11.94
C GLN A 93 4.87 -8.36 -11.24
N PRO A 94 4.11 -7.42 -11.85
CA PRO A 94 2.92 -6.83 -11.21
C PRO A 94 1.78 -7.82 -10.92
N ARG A 95 1.69 -8.89 -11.72
CA ARG A 95 0.60 -9.86 -11.69
C ARG A 95 1.04 -11.18 -11.10
N VAL A 96 0.14 -11.85 -10.40
CA VAL A 96 0.36 -13.23 -9.94
C VAL A 96 0.58 -14.12 -11.17
N PRO A 97 1.68 -14.89 -11.24
CA PRO A 97 1.93 -15.80 -12.35
C PRO A 97 0.77 -16.78 -12.56
N TYR A 98 0.40 -17.00 -13.82
CA TYR A 98 -0.64 -17.94 -14.26
C TYR A 98 -2.08 -17.63 -13.83
N ALA A 99 -2.32 -16.53 -13.11
CA ALA A 99 -3.68 -16.11 -12.77
C ALA A 99 -4.36 -15.35 -13.94
N PRO A 100 -5.69 -15.49 -14.11
CA PRO A 100 -6.43 -14.69 -15.07
C PRO A 100 -6.36 -13.19 -14.72
N PHE A 101 -6.49 -12.31 -15.71
CA PHE A 101 -6.41 -10.86 -15.50
C PHE A 101 -7.64 -10.13 -16.08
N PRO A 102 -8.19 -9.13 -15.37
CA PRO A 102 -7.96 -8.84 -13.95
C PRO A 102 -8.66 -9.89 -13.06
N HIS A 103 -8.13 -10.12 -11.87
CA HIS A 103 -8.81 -10.92 -10.86
C HIS A 103 -8.75 -10.24 -9.48
N SER A 104 -9.50 -10.80 -8.55
CA SER A 104 -9.63 -10.34 -7.15
C SER A 104 -9.40 -11.54 -6.23
N VAL A 105 -8.92 -11.28 -5.02
CA VAL A 105 -8.72 -12.32 -4.00
C VAL A 105 -9.65 -12.02 -2.83
N ALA A 106 -10.52 -12.97 -2.51
CA ALA A 106 -11.33 -12.90 -1.30
C ALA A 106 -10.57 -13.59 -0.16
N MET A 107 -10.29 -12.85 0.92
CA MET A 107 -9.75 -13.44 2.14
C MET A 107 -10.89 -13.76 3.10
N GLU A 108 -11.10 -15.06 3.35
CA GLU A 108 -12.08 -15.55 4.31
C GLU A 108 -11.34 -16.15 5.51
N TRP A 109 -11.60 -15.62 6.71
CA TRP A 109 -11.10 -16.23 7.93
C TRP A 109 -12.03 -17.39 8.32
N VAL A 110 -11.55 -18.62 8.15
CA VAL A 110 -12.31 -19.85 8.45
C VAL A 110 -12.23 -20.29 9.92
N GLY A 111 -11.57 -19.49 10.76
CA GLY A 111 -11.33 -19.83 12.15
C GLY A 111 -10.19 -20.82 12.36
N TYR A 112 -9.69 -20.87 13.58
CA TYR A 112 -8.82 -21.94 14.03
C TYR A 112 -9.68 -23.13 14.44
N GLN A 113 -9.52 -24.27 13.78
CA GLN A 113 -10.14 -25.54 14.18
C GLN A 113 -9.07 -26.42 14.85
N PRO A 114 -9.00 -26.47 16.20
CA PRO A 114 -8.14 -27.44 16.87
C PRO A 114 -8.65 -28.85 16.59
N HIS A 115 -7.71 -29.76 16.29
CA HIS A 115 -7.96 -31.20 16.12
C HIS A 115 -8.24 -31.89 17.45
#